data_AF-A0A2M9ZNM4-F1
#
_entry.id   AF-A0A2M9ZNM4-F1
#
_cell.length_a   1.000
_cell.length_b   1.000
_cell.length_c   1.000
_cell.angle_alpha   90.00
_cell.angle_beta   90.00
_cell.angle_gamma   90.00
#
_symmetry.space_group_name_H-M   'P 1'
#
loop_
_entity.id
_entity.type
_entity.pdbx_description
1 polymer ?
#
loop_
_entity_poly.entity_id
_entity_poly.type
_entity_poly.pdbx_seq_one_letter_code
_entity_poly.pdbx_strand_id
1 'polypeptide(L)'
;MGGTDSLNSDVTNPWKLPIDERIINRKHVSQIVLETRPNEFRVTLLLNERFPYNYKSKSFPYFIRVKTAKEGLELAEKLDQYLESGWNLKIRANGSEIIQYIMNEKIQ
;
A
#
# COMPACT_ATOMS: atom_id res chain seq x y z
N MET A 1 17.64 40.30 -3.98
CA MET A 1 18.28 39.19 -3.26
C MET A 1 17.16 38.40 -2.60
N GLY A 2 16.60 37.30 -3.12
CA GLY A 2 17.17 36.23 -3.95
C GLY A 2 17.71 35.13 -3.04
N GLY A 3 16.95 34.05 -2.80
CA GLY A 3 17.34 32.90 -1.97
C GLY A 3 16.13 32.20 -1.32
N THR A 4 15.23 31.60 -2.12
CA THR A 4 15.18 30.16 -2.50
C THR A 4 14.45 29.28 -1.49
N ASP A 5 13.28 28.82 -1.94
CA ASP A 5 12.41 27.82 -1.32
C ASP A 5 13.19 26.60 -0.82
N SER A 6 13.15 26.35 0.49
CA SER A 6 13.44 25.00 0.99
C SER A 6 12.19 24.15 0.76
N LEU A 7 12.11 23.57 -0.43
CA LEU A 7 11.34 22.36 -0.72
C LEU A 7 11.76 21.29 0.28
N ASN A 8 11.13 21.26 1.45
CA ASN A 8 11.15 20.11 2.33
C ASN A 8 10.48 18.98 1.54
N SER A 9 11.30 18.18 0.87
CA SER A 9 10.92 16.84 0.51
C SER A 9 10.54 16.16 1.83
N ASP A 10 9.25 16.01 2.10
CA ASP A 10 8.69 15.18 3.17
C ASP A 10 9.01 13.70 2.88
N VAL A 11 10.30 13.38 2.84
CA VAL A 11 10.81 12.01 2.71
C VAL A 11 10.47 11.35 4.02
N THR A 12 9.35 10.63 4.02
CA THR A 12 8.86 9.93 5.21
C THR A 12 9.90 8.88 5.58
N ASN A 13 10.65 9.12 6.66
CA ASN A 13 11.63 8.15 7.14
C ASN A 13 10.90 6.84 7.48
N PRO A 14 11.13 5.74 6.73
CA PRO A 14 10.40 4.50 6.92
C PRO A 14 10.67 3.85 8.27
N TRP A 15 11.72 4.27 8.98
CA TRP A 15 12.12 3.80 10.31
C TRP A 15 11.42 4.55 11.46
N LYS A 16 10.74 5.66 11.16
CA LYS A 16 9.93 6.41 12.15
C LYS A 16 8.45 6.05 12.10
N LEU A 17 8.06 5.15 11.20
CA LEU A 17 6.68 4.71 11.09
C LEU A 17 6.30 3.86 12.31
N PRO A 18 5.10 4.07 12.87
CA PRO A 18 4.47 3.13 13.78
C PRO A 18 4.50 1.69 13.22
N ILE A 19 4.51 0.68 14.09
CA ILE A 19 4.60 -0.73 13.69
C ILE A 19 3.44 -1.20 12.80
N ASP A 20 2.31 -0.50 12.90
CA ASP A 20 1.10 -0.67 12.11
C ASP A 20 1.12 0.12 10.78
N GLU A 21 2.11 0.99 10.56
CA GLU A 21 2.25 1.76 9.33
C GLU A 21 3.35 1.21 8.41
N ARG A 22 3.06 1.17 7.11
CA ARG A 22 4.02 0.71 6.09
C ARG A 22 3.96 1.59 4.86
N ILE A 23 5.13 1.76 4.23
CA ILE A 23 5.23 2.32 2.87
C ILE A 23 5.55 1.16 1.93
N ILE A 24 4.67 0.95 0.96
CA ILE A 24 4.77 -0.11 -0.04
C ILE A 24 4.73 0.50 -1.44
N ASN A 25 5.26 -0.23 -2.41
CA ASN A 25 5.26 0.14 -3.83
C ASN A 25 5.12 -1.12 -4.68
N ARG A 26 5.14 -0.96 -6.01
CA ARG A 26 4.93 -2.09 -6.94
C ARG A 26 5.83 -3.30 -6.69
N LYS A 27 7.08 -3.10 -6.25
CA LYS A 27 8.03 -4.19 -5.97
C LYS A 27 7.64 -5.02 -4.75
N HIS A 28 6.88 -4.42 -3.83
CA HIS A 28 6.38 -5.10 -2.63
C HIS A 28 5.10 -5.87 -2.91
N VAL A 29 4.26 -5.41 -3.84
CA VAL A 29 2.96 -6.02 -4.13
C VAL A 29 3.10 -7.07 -5.21
N SER A 30 2.88 -8.34 -4.89
CA SER A 30 2.95 -9.43 -5.86
C SER A 30 1.63 -9.61 -6.62
N GLN A 31 0.49 -9.52 -5.93
CA GLN A 31 -0.86 -9.60 -6.52
C GLN A 31 -1.85 -8.70 -5.78
N ILE A 32 -2.88 -8.27 -6.50
CA ILE A 32 -4.09 -7.62 -5.99
C ILE A 32 -5.26 -8.53 -6.33
N VAL A 33 -6.00 -8.99 -5.32
CA VAL A 33 -7.06 -10.01 -5.48
C VAL A 33 -8.36 -9.50 -4.89
N LEU A 34 -9.45 -9.58 -5.64
CA LEU A 34 -10.80 -9.41 -5.10
C LEU A 34 -11.28 -10.74 -4.51
N GLU A 35 -11.41 -10.80 -3.19
CA GLU A 35 -11.98 -11.95 -2.47
C GLU A 35 -13.46 -11.73 -2.20
N THR A 36 -14.26 -12.75 -2.50
CA THR A 36 -15.65 -12.85 -2.05
C THR A 36 -15.71 -13.81 -0.88
N ARG A 37 -16.20 -13.35 0.27
CA ARG A 37 -16.47 -14.17 1.46
C ARG A 37 -17.97 -14.14 1.78
N PRO A 38 -18.49 -15.09 2.57
CA PRO A 38 -19.93 -15.21 2.81
C PRO A 38 -20.64 -13.92 3.27
N ASN A 39 -19.93 -13.01 3.96
CA ASN A 39 -20.50 -11.79 4.52
C ASN A 39 -19.77 -10.51 4.09
N GLU A 40 -18.72 -10.60 3.27
CA GLU A 40 -17.97 -9.40 2.89
C GLU A 40 -17.19 -9.59 1.59
N PHE A 41 -16.80 -8.47 1.01
CA PHE A 41 -15.83 -8.41 -0.07
C PHE A 41 -14.53 -7.82 0.46
N ARG A 42 -13.40 -8.29 -0.07
CA ARG A 42 -12.08 -7.78 0.32
C ARG A 42 -11.21 -7.57 -0.90
N VAL A 43 -10.45 -6.48 -0.91
CA VAL A 43 -9.32 -6.30 -1.82
C VAL A 43 -8.07 -6.68 -1.05
N THR A 44 -7.44 -7.79 -1.43
CA THR A 44 -6.25 -8.34 -0.79
C THR A 44 -5.00 -7.98 -1.59
N LEU A 45 -4.04 -7.33 -0.94
CA LEU A 45 -2.68 -7.11 -1.41
C LEU A 45 -1.78 -8.21 -0.85
N LEU A 46 -1.15 -8.99 -1.74
CA LEU A 46 -0.10 -9.92 -1.36
C LEU A 46 1.22 -9.15 -1.30
N LEU A 47 1.75 -8.96 -0.10
CA LEU A 47 2.97 -8.18 0.14
C LEU A 47 4.16 -9.11 0.37
N ASN A 48 5.20 -8.96 -0.43
CA ASN A 48 6.47 -9.67 -0.26
C ASN A 48 7.23 -9.16 0.95
N GLU A 49 7.93 -10.07 1.63
CA GLU A 49 8.80 -9.75 2.76
C GLU A 49 9.94 -8.79 2.35
N ARG A 50 10.26 -7.83 3.22
CA ARG A 50 11.21 -6.73 2.93
C ARG A 50 12.67 -7.20 3.03
N PHE A 51 13.50 -6.57 2.20
CA PHE A 51 14.95 -6.46 2.38
C PHE A 51 15.32 -6.02 3.83
N PRO A 52 16.36 -6.58 4.47
CA PRO A 52 17.42 -7.42 3.89
C PRO A 52 17.11 -8.92 3.83
N TYR A 53 15.97 -9.37 4.35
CA TYR A 53 15.65 -10.79 4.42
C TYR A 53 14.94 -11.24 3.13
N ASN A 54 15.72 -11.88 2.25
CA ASN A 54 15.30 -12.65 1.07
C ASN A 54 13.92 -12.35 0.47
N TYR A 55 13.90 -11.62 -0.65
CA TYR A 55 12.72 -11.30 -1.46
C TYR A 55 11.92 -12.51 -2.02
N LYS A 56 12.32 -13.75 -1.69
CA LYS A 56 11.93 -14.95 -2.43
C LYS A 56 11.03 -15.95 -1.71
N SER A 57 10.76 -15.82 -0.41
CA SER A 57 10.17 -16.97 0.30
C SER A 57 8.78 -16.78 0.93
N LYS A 58 8.36 -15.55 1.26
CA LYS A 58 7.09 -15.32 1.94
C LYS A 58 6.38 -14.06 1.46
N SER A 59 5.12 -14.22 1.10
CA SER A 59 4.18 -13.12 0.87
C SER A 59 3.09 -13.19 1.94
N PHE A 60 2.71 -12.03 2.48
CA PHE A 60 1.70 -11.92 3.52
C PHE A 60 0.47 -11.18 2.99
N PRO A 61 -0.75 -11.70 3.24
CA PRO A 61 -1.96 -11.04 2.80
C PRO A 61 -2.31 -9.87 3.72
N TYR A 62 -2.52 -8.70 3.11
CA TYR A 62 -3.14 -7.54 3.72
C TYR A 62 -4.41 -7.21 2.96
N PHE A 63 -5.49 -6.83 3.63
CA PHE A 63 -6.78 -6.66 2.96
C PHE A 63 -7.51 -5.38 3.35
N ILE A 64 -8.28 -4.84 2.41
CA ILE A 64 -9.23 -3.74 2.59
C ILE A 64 -10.63 -4.31 2.47
N ARG A 65 -11.49 -4.09 3.46
CA ARG A 65 -12.91 -4.45 3.36
C ARG A 65 -13.64 -3.48 2.46
N VAL A 66 -14.49 -3.99 1.59
CA VAL A 66 -15.34 -3.20 0.68
C VAL A 66 -16.77 -3.72 0.76
N LYS A 67 -17.75 -2.85 0.43
CA LYS A 67 -19.17 -3.18 0.62
C LYS A 67 -19.70 -4.06 -0.50
N THR A 68 -19.16 -3.90 -1.71
CA THR A 68 -19.65 -4.59 -2.91
C THR A 68 -18.49 -5.08 -3.78
N ALA A 69 -18.75 -6.12 -4.60
CA ALA A 69 -17.79 -6.59 -5.59
C ALA A 69 -17.38 -5.50 -6.59
N LYS A 70 -18.32 -4.63 -6.98
CA LYS A 70 -18.06 -3.52 -7.90
C LYS A 70 -17.06 -2.52 -7.31
N GLU A 71 -17.31 -2.06 -6.08
CA GLU A 71 -16.39 -1.19 -5.33
C GLU A 71 -15.01 -1.85 -5.16
N GLY A 72 -14.99 -3.16 -4.90
CA GLY A 72 -13.76 -3.92 -4.80
C GLY A 72 -12.96 -3.97 -6.10
N LEU A 73 -13.63 -4.15 -7.24
CA LEU A 73 -12.99 -4.14 -8.55
C LEU A 73 -12.43 -2.75 -8.89
N GLU A 74 -13.23 -1.71 -8.70
CA GLU A 74 -12.81 -0.31 -8.93
C GLU A 74 -11.60 0.06 -8.04
N LEU A 75 -11.60 -0.38 -6.79
CA LEU A 75 -10.47 -0.16 -5.88
C LEU A 75 -9.23 -0.96 -6.31
N ALA A 76 -9.40 -2.23 -6.70
CA ALA A 76 -8.29 -3.06 -7.16
C ALA A 76 -7.60 -2.45 -8.40
N GLU A 77 -8.37 -2.03 -9.40
CA GLU A 77 -7.87 -1.36 -10.61
C GLU A 77 -7.16 -0.04 -10.27
N LYS A 78 -7.75 0.76 -9.38
CA LYS A 78 -7.16 2.04 -8.94
C LYS A 78 -5.81 1.83 -8.25
N LEU A 79 -5.72 0.84 -7.36
CA LEU A 79 -4.48 0.53 -6.64
C LEU A 79 -3.41 -0.01 -7.60
N ASP A 80 -3.81 -0.86 -8.56
CA ASP A 80 -2.88 -1.40 -9.56
C ASP A 80 -2.28 -0.28 -10.40
N GLN A 81 -3.10 0.58 -11.00
CA GLN A 81 -2.65 1.74 -11.79
C GLN A 81 -1.76 2.70 -10.99
N TYR A 82 -2.14 2.98 -9.74
CA TYR A 82 -1.35 3.84 -8.86
C TYR A 82 0.04 3.25 -8.58
N LEU A 83 0.13 1.95 -8.33
CA LEU A 83 1.39 1.26 -8.08
C LEU A 83 2.23 1.11 -9.35
N GLU A 84 1.61 0.83 -10.51
CA GLU A 84 2.29 0.77 -11.81
C GLU A 84 2.94 2.10 -12.20
N SER A 85 2.38 3.23 -11.75
CA SER A 85 2.96 4.56 -11.93
C SER A 85 4.28 4.75 -11.16
N GLY A 86 4.69 3.79 -10.34
CA GLY A 86 5.92 3.81 -9.56
C GLY A 86 5.80 4.52 -8.21
N TRP A 87 4.60 4.95 -7.84
CA TRP A 87 4.34 5.69 -6.61
C TRP A 87 4.26 4.78 -5.38
N ASN A 88 4.52 5.39 -4.22
CA ASN A 88 4.45 4.73 -2.93
C ASN A 88 3.06 4.87 -2.32
N LEU A 89 2.50 3.76 -1.87
CA LEU A 89 1.28 3.69 -1.08
C LEU A 89 1.66 3.59 0.40
N LYS A 90 1.20 4.54 1.21
CA LYS A 90 1.27 4.43 2.66
C LYS A 90 0.03 3.71 3.17
N ILE A 91 0.19 2.66 3.96
CA ILE A 91 -0.89 1.91 4.60
C ILE A 91 -0.75 1.96 6.11
N ARG A 92 -1.89 1.97 6.81
CA ARG A 92 -2.02 1.67 8.24
C ARG A 92 -2.89 0.43 8.41
N ALA A 93 -2.43 -0.53 9.19
CA ALA A 93 -3.09 -1.82 9.33
C ALA A 93 -3.29 -2.26 10.79
N ASN A 94 -4.47 -2.78 11.11
CA ASN A 94 -4.71 -3.50 12.36
C ASN A 94 -4.57 -5.02 12.08
N GLY A 95 -3.41 -5.58 12.42
CA GLY A 95 -3.02 -6.91 11.94
C GLY A 95 -2.86 -6.92 10.42
N SER A 96 -3.63 -7.76 9.72
CA SER A 96 -3.65 -7.82 8.24
C SER A 96 -4.70 -6.87 7.63
N GLU A 97 -5.59 -6.28 8.41
CA GLU A 97 -6.63 -5.39 7.88
C GLU A 97 -6.08 -3.98 7.68
N ILE A 98 -6.07 -3.51 6.44
CA ILE A 98 -5.72 -2.13 6.09
C ILE A 98 -6.92 -1.24 6.44
N ILE A 99 -6.77 -0.46 7.50
CA ILE A 99 -7.80 0.47 7.99
C ILE A 99 -7.66 1.87 7.36
N GLN A 100 -6.49 2.18 6.80
CA GLN A 100 -6.26 3.43 6.09
C GLN A 100 -5.18 3.23 5.03
N TYR A 101 -5.36 3.85 3.86
CA TYR A 101 -4.34 3.95 2.83
C TYR A 101 -4.29 5.37 2.26
N ILE A 102 -3.08 5.83 1.92
CA ILE A 102 -2.83 7.18 1.38
C ILE A 102 -2.08 7.02 0.07
N MET A 103 -2.74 7.41 -1.01
CA MET A 103 -2.17 7.57 -2.35
C MET A 103 -1.76 9.04 -2.49
N ASN A 104 -0.47 9.32 -2.44
CA ASN A 104 0.06 10.65 -2.66
C ASN A 104 1.34 10.56 -3.49
N GLU A 105 1.32 11.16 -4.67
CA GLU A 105 2.40 11.18 -5.66
C GLU A 105 3.71 11.80 -5.11
N LYS A 106 3.63 12.51 -3.98
CA LYS A 106 4.76 13.14 -3.29
C LYS A 106 5.45 12.24 -2.26
N ILE A 107 4.92 11.04 -1.97
CA ILE A 107 5.59 10.10 -1.07
C ILE A 107 6.75 9.46 -1.84
N GLN A 108 7.99 9.91 -1.59
CA GLN A 108 9.23 9.36 -2.16
C GLN A 108 9.86 8.28 -1.27
#